data_AF-X1CI04-F1
#
_entry.id   AF-X1CI04-F1
#
_cell.length_a   1.000
_cell.length_b   1.000
_cell.length_c   1.000
_cell.angle_alpha   90.00
_cell.angle_beta   90.00
_cell.angle_gamma   90.00
#
_symmetry.space_group_name_H-M   'P 1'
#
loop_
_entity.id
_entity.type
_entity.pdbx_description
1 polymer ?
#
loop_
_entity_poly.entity_id
_entity_poly.type
_entity_poly.pdbx_seq_one_letter_code
_entity_poly.pdbx_strand_id
1 'polypeptide(L)'
;SRNFDVYRNYIVGYQSNKWDKVWLHGVTQNNSLAPNKIHINGNQEWINLKNAEKCTGAGTYSNPYVIEDLVIDGENSSNCILIENSSVYFRIENCTVYNSGANYESAIRLVFTNNGKLINNNCSFNNGNGMFLLASNNNTVSGNTANNNKGHGIALANNKNNTISGNVGNNNGACGIGFWNSSHTIISGNTVNNNSEYGIQSWANNSRNFYSDNNTLSGNTANYNKWTGIFLEGSNINTVSGNTAVNNTDYGIYLKDSYNNTISGNIANNNSDSG
;
A
#
# COMPACT_ATOMS: atom_id res chain seq x y z
N SER A 1 -1.64 19.06 2.12
CA SER A 1 -2.74 19.28 1.16
C SER A 1 -2.41 18.91 -0.30
N ARG A 2 -1.14 18.80 -0.75
CA ARG A 2 -0.82 18.46 -2.16
C ARG A 2 -0.95 16.98 -2.56
N ASN A 3 -0.77 16.01 -1.65
CA ASN A 3 -0.95 14.58 -1.96
C ASN A 3 -2.44 14.14 -1.97
N PHE A 4 -3.32 14.93 -1.35
CA PHE A 4 -4.75 14.59 -1.19
C PHE A 4 -5.55 14.68 -2.50
N ASP A 5 -5.32 15.71 -3.32
CA ASP A 5 -6.04 15.88 -4.60
C ASP A 5 -5.62 14.83 -5.64
N VAL A 6 -4.48 14.19 -5.42
CA VAL A 6 -3.88 13.21 -6.34
C VAL A 6 -4.55 11.84 -6.21
N TYR A 7 -4.79 11.35 -4.99
CA TYR A 7 -5.61 10.14 -4.76
C TYR A 7 -7.10 10.37 -5.08
N ARG A 8 -7.58 11.61 -4.91
CA ARG A 8 -8.92 12.03 -5.35
C ARG A 8 -9.17 11.72 -6.83
N ASN A 9 -8.15 11.91 -7.69
CA ASN A 9 -8.26 11.61 -9.13
C ASN A 9 -8.30 10.11 -9.44
N TYR A 10 -7.60 9.25 -8.68
CA TYR A 10 -7.77 7.79 -8.77
C TYR A 10 -9.19 7.35 -8.40
N ILE A 11 -9.80 8.04 -7.44
CA ILE A 11 -11.17 7.79 -6.96
C ILE A 11 -12.20 8.25 -8.01
N VAL A 12 -11.96 9.33 -8.75
CA VAL A 12 -12.87 9.82 -9.82
C VAL A 12 -12.78 8.95 -11.09
N GLY A 13 -11.58 8.46 -11.45
CA GLY A 13 -11.38 7.60 -12.62
C GLY A 13 -12.24 6.32 -12.59
N TYR A 14 -12.40 5.72 -11.40
CA TYR A 14 -13.20 4.52 -11.17
C TYR A 14 -14.69 4.66 -11.56
N GLN A 15 -15.30 5.86 -11.46
CA GLN A 15 -16.75 6.04 -11.67
C GLN A 15 -17.18 6.32 -13.12
N SER A 16 -16.25 6.52 -14.05
CA SER A 16 -16.63 6.98 -15.40
C SER A 16 -16.65 5.90 -16.49
N ASN A 17 -16.24 4.65 -16.22
CA ASN A 17 -15.90 3.66 -17.26
C ASN A 17 -14.94 4.20 -18.35
N LYS A 18 -14.31 5.37 -18.13
CA LYS A 18 -13.32 5.99 -19.01
C LYS A 18 -11.94 5.75 -18.42
N TRP A 19 -11.54 4.49 -18.32
CA TRP A 19 -10.15 4.14 -18.02
C TRP A 19 -9.22 4.32 -19.22
N ASP A 20 -9.74 4.68 -20.39
CA ASP A 20 -8.91 4.86 -21.59
C ASP A 20 -7.89 6.01 -21.49
N LYS A 21 -7.99 6.95 -20.54
CA LYS A 21 -7.13 8.16 -20.54
C LYS A 21 -6.74 8.78 -19.20
N VAL A 22 -6.92 8.11 -18.06
CA VAL A 22 -6.48 8.67 -16.75
C VAL A 22 -5.20 7.96 -16.29
N TRP A 23 -4.08 8.42 -16.87
CA TRP A 23 -2.71 8.18 -16.42
C TRP A 23 -2.25 6.72 -16.34
N LEU A 24 -2.44 6.03 -17.47
CA LEU A 24 -1.41 5.17 -18.08
C LEU A 24 -0.21 6.03 -18.54
N HIS A 25 0.41 6.82 -17.66
CA HIS A 25 1.70 7.42 -17.97
C HIS A 25 2.78 6.35 -17.74
N GLY A 26 2.90 5.43 -18.69
CA GLY A 26 3.96 4.43 -18.70
C GLY A 26 3.74 3.23 -19.61
N VAL A 27 2.51 2.83 -19.93
CA VAL A 27 2.28 1.72 -20.87
C VAL A 27 2.07 2.26 -22.27
N THR A 28 3.13 2.81 -22.84
CA THR A 28 3.35 2.60 -24.27
C THR A 28 3.81 1.16 -24.41
N GLN A 29 2.99 0.32 -25.06
CA GLN A 29 3.47 -0.89 -25.72
C GLN A 29 4.75 -0.50 -26.50
N ASN A 30 5.88 -1.16 -26.21
CA ASN A 30 7.24 -0.88 -26.71
C ASN A 30 8.05 0.22 -26.01
N ASN A 31 8.27 0.12 -24.70
CA ASN A 31 9.54 0.57 -24.12
C ASN A 31 10.23 -0.64 -23.49
N SER A 32 11.47 -0.89 -23.90
CA SER A 32 12.34 -1.87 -23.26
C SER A 32 12.40 -1.55 -21.77
N LEU A 33 11.68 -2.33 -20.96
CA LEU A 33 11.87 -2.31 -19.52
C LEU A 33 13.37 -2.48 -19.26
N ALA A 34 13.94 -1.70 -18.34
CA ALA A 34 15.29 -1.97 -17.85
C ALA A 34 15.40 -3.47 -17.54
N PRO A 35 16.53 -4.14 -17.86
CA PRO A 35 16.60 -5.60 -17.98
C PRO A 35 16.11 -6.38 -16.75
N ASN A 36 16.04 -5.72 -15.59
CA ASN A 36 15.67 -6.31 -14.30
C ASN A 36 14.23 -6.01 -13.82
N LYS A 37 13.49 -5.10 -14.47
CA LYS A 37 12.09 -4.81 -14.09
C LYS A 37 11.16 -5.95 -14.50
N ILE A 38 10.04 -6.06 -13.80
CA ILE A 38 9.00 -7.07 -14.05
C ILE A 38 7.69 -6.35 -14.33
N HIS A 39 7.07 -6.69 -15.45
CA HIS A 39 5.70 -6.30 -15.77
C HIS A 39 4.92 -7.54 -16.17
N ILE A 40 3.76 -7.73 -15.54
CA ILE A 40 2.81 -8.79 -15.84
C ILE A 40 1.45 -8.13 -16.03
N ASN A 41 0.84 -8.30 -17.19
CA ASN A 41 -0.49 -7.84 -17.50
C ASN A 41 -1.37 -9.04 -17.89
N GLY A 42 -2.07 -9.58 -16.90
CA GLY A 42 -2.95 -10.73 -17.06
C GLY A 42 -2.32 -12.09 -16.74
N ASN A 43 -3.18 -13.08 -16.52
CA ASN A 43 -2.78 -14.40 -16.01
C ASN A 43 -1.81 -15.17 -16.91
N GLN A 44 -1.87 -14.95 -18.23
CA GLN A 44 -1.04 -15.67 -19.20
C GLN A 44 0.43 -15.23 -19.15
N GLU A 45 0.70 -13.98 -18.78
CA GLU A 45 2.08 -13.43 -18.81
C GLU A 45 2.98 -14.00 -17.70
N TRP A 46 2.41 -14.60 -16.66
CA TRP A 46 3.16 -15.37 -15.67
C TRP A 46 3.94 -16.54 -16.29
N ILE A 47 3.41 -17.15 -17.36
CA ILE A 47 4.10 -18.23 -18.07
C ILE A 47 5.35 -17.70 -18.77
N ASN A 48 5.28 -16.48 -19.31
CA ASN A 48 6.44 -15.84 -19.93
C ASN A 48 7.52 -15.53 -18.89
N LEU A 49 7.12 -15.02 -17.72
CA LEU A 49 8.05 -14.74 -16.63
C LEU A 49 8.73 -16.03 -16.13
N LYS A 50 7.97 -17.12 -16.02
CA LYS A 50 8.48 -18.44 -15.66
C LYS A 50 9.46 -18.99 -16.71
N ASN A 51 9.12 -18.88 -17.99
CA ASN A 51 9.99 -19.33 -19.09
C ASN A 51 11.27 -18.50 -19.19
N ALA A 52 11.25 -17.26 -18.70
CA ALA A 52 12.43 -16.42 -18.53
C ALA A 52 13.21 -16.70 -17.23
N GLU A 53 12.84 -17.76 -16.50
CA GLU A 53 13.47 -18.20 -15.24
C GLU A 53 13.45 -17.13 -14.14
N LYS A 54 12.51 -16.18 -14.21
CA LYS A 54 12.34 -15.10 -13.21
C LYS A 54 11.28 -15.41 -12.15
N CYS A 55 10.55 -16.52 -12.30
CA CYS A 55 9.67 -17.04 -11.26
C CYS A 55 9.52 -18.56 -11.36
N THR A 56 9.07 -19.18 -10.27
CA THR A 56 8.75 -20.62 -10.22
C THR A 56 7.25 -20.83 -10.04
N GLY A 57 6.79 -22.09 -9.96
CA GLY A 57 5.41 -22.43 -9.63
C GLY A 57 4.43 -22.52 -10.80
N ALA A 58 3.12 -22.54 -10.49
CA ALA A 58 2.05 -22.78 -11.48
C ALA A 58 0.82 -21.88 -11.33
N GLY A 59 0.83 -20.91 -10.40
CA GLY A 59 -0.28 -19.97 -10.21
C GLY A 59 -1.51 -20.53 -9.48
N THR A 60 -1.40 -21.71 -8.86
CA THR A 60 -2.48 -22.35 -8.10
C THR A 60 -2.32 -22.09 -6.59
N TYR A 61 -3.36 -22.29 -5.79
CA TYR A 61 -3.28 -22.07 -4.34
C TYR A 61 -2.17 -22.90 -3.66
N SER A 62 -2.04 -24.17 -4.04
CA SER A 62 -1.01 -25.08 -3.49
C SER A 62 0.35 -24.94 -4.15
N ASN A 63 0.41 -24.34 -5.35
CA ASN A 63 1.64 -24.11 -6.10
C ASN A 63 1.58 -22.73 -6.78
N PRO A 64 1.68 -21.63 -5.99
CA PRO A 64 1.58 -20.27 -6.50
C PRO A 64 2.77 -19.94 -7.40
N TYR A 65 2.65 -18.95 -8.28
CA TYR A 65 3.86 -18.38 -8.90
C TYR A 65 4.72 -17.70 -7.84
N VAL A 66 6.05 -17.86 -7.88
CA VAL A 66 6.95 -17.27 -6.86
C VAL A 66 8.04 -16.47 -7.54
N ILE A 67 8.07 -15.16 -7.27
CA ILE A 67 9.19 -14.26 -7.57
C ILE A 67 9.97 -14.10 -6.26
N GLU A 68 11.20 -14.60 -6.20
CA GLU A 68 11.98 -14.61 -4.97
C GLU A 68 13.44 -14.25 -5.16
N ASP A 69 14.06 -13.72 -4.09
CA ASP A 69 15.51 -13.46 -3.97
C ASP A 69 16.10 -12.56 -5.06
N LEU A 70 15.29 -11.69 -5.66
CA LEU A 70 15.73 -10.76 -6.70
C LEU A 70 16.16 -9.41 -6.13
N VAL A 71 17.16 -8.80 -6.76
CA VAL A 71 17.53 -7.40 -6.58
C VAL A 71 17.14 -6.62 -7.84
N ILE A 72 16.18 -5.70 -7.71
CA ILE A 72 15.62 -4.93 -8.82
C ILE A 72 15.86 -3.44 -8.58
N ASP A 73 16.74 -2.88 -9.40
CA ASP A 73 16.97 -1.44 -9.51
C ASP A 73 16.00 -0.84 -10.55
N GLY A 74 15.17 0.11 -10.11
CA GLY A 74 14.23 0.83 -10.97
C GLY A 74 14.87 1.94 -11.82
N GLU A 75 16.14 2.27 -11.59
CA GLU A 75 16.88 3.32 -12.29
C GLU A 75 16.16 4.68 -12.27
N ASN A 76 15.49 4.97 -11.16
CA ASN A 76 14.67 6.16 -10.92
C ASN A 76 13.53 6.36 -11.94
N SER A 77 13.04 5.29 -12.55
CA SER A 77 12.00 5.34 -13.59
C SER A 77 10.94 4.25 -13.39
N SER A 78 9.68 4.57 -13.70
CA SER A 78 8.51 3.66 -13.67
C SER A 78 8.33 2.83 -12.37
N ASN A 79 7.35 1.93 -12.36
CA ASN A 79 7.31 0.84 -11.39
C ASN A 79 8.47 -0.14 -11.62
N CYS A 80 8.95 -0.78 -10.55
CA CYS A 80 9.96 -1.83 -10.67
C CYS A 80 9.34 -3.21 -10.91
N ILE A 81 8.36 -3.58 -10.08
CA ILE A 81 7.47 -4.72 -10.30
C ILE A 81 6.05 -4.18 -10.45
N LEU A 82 5.45 -4.38 -11.63
CA LEU A 82 4.06 -4.04 -11.92
C LEU A 82 3.30 -5.32 -12.27
N ILE A 83 2.24 -5.62 -11.52
CA ILE A 83 1.33 -6.72 -11.82
C ILE A 83 -0.08 -6.16 -11.97
N GLU A 84 -0.68 -6.45 -13.12
CA GLU A 84 -1.97 -5.94 -13.53
C GLU A 84 -2.90 -7.09 -13.93
N ASN A 85 -4.19 -6.92 -13.64
CA ASN A 85 -5.26 -7.78 -14.15
C ASN A 85 -5.07 -9.27 -13.85
N SER A 86 -4.49 -9.60 -12.70
CA SER A 86 -4.17 -10.98 -12.35
C SER A 86 -4.99 -11.53 -11.20
N SER A 87 -5.48 -12.76 -11.36
CA SER A 87 -6.24 -13.49 -10.34
C SER A 87 -5.58 -14.81 -9.92
N VAL A 88 -4.40 -15.13 -10.47
CA VAL A 88 -3.63 -16.31 -10.05
C VAL A 88 -3.10 -16.14 -8.64
N TYR A 89 -2.76 -17.25 -7.99
CA TYR A 89 -2.04 -17.19 -6.72
C TYR A 89 -0.56 -16.92 -6.97
N PHE A 90 0.00 -15.92 -6.32
CA PHE A 90 1.42 -15.60 -6.44
C PHE A 90 2.05 -15.12 -5.13
N ARG A 91 3.37 -15.22 -5.07
CA ARG A 91 4.22 -14.73 -4.00
C ARG A 91 5.32 -13.86 -4.59
N ILE A 92 5.59 -12.73 -3.94
CA ILE A 92 6.82 -11.94 -4.14
C ILE A 92 7.52 -11.95 -2.78
N GLU A 93 8.71 -12.52 -2.71
CA GLU A 93 9.39 -12.68 -1.43
C GLU A 93 10.89 -12.48 -1.42
N ASN A 94 11.39 -11.94 -0.31
CA ASN A 94 12.81 -11.68 -0.08
C ASN A 94 13.47 -10.83 -1.19
N CYS A 95 12.69 -10.08 -1.98
CA CYS A 95 13.22 -9.23 -3.03
C CYS A 95 13.66 -7.87 -2.45
N THR A 96 14.74 -7.31 -2.99
CA THR A 96 15.14 -5.92 -2.76
C THR A 96 14.79 -5.10 -3.98
N VAL A 97 13.88 -4.13 -3.82
CA VAL A 97 13.29 -3.35 -4.92
C VAL A 97 13.41 -1.86 -4.60
N TYR A 98 14.23 -1.13 -5.34
CA TYR A 98 14.60 0.24 -5.02
C TYR A 98 14.69 1.12 -6.29
N ASN A 99 14.88 2.43 -6.09
CA ASN A 99 14.97 3.41 -7.18
C ASN A 99 13.78 3.38 -8.16
N SER A 100 12.55 3.20 -7.70
CA SER A 100 11.38 3.40 -8.58
C SER A 100 11.34 4.84 -9.13
N GLY A 101 10.50 5.06 -10.14
CA GLY A 101 10.09 6.39 -10.58
C GLY A 101 9.40 7.22 -9.49
N ALA A 102 9.20 8.51 -9.78
CA ALA A 102 8.56 9.44 -8.86
C ALA A 102 7.01 9.45 -8.99
N ASN A 103 6.37 10.27 -8.16
CA ASN A 103 4.92 10.50 -8.18
C ASN A 103 4.12 9.22 -7.90
N TYR A 104 3.54 8.66 -8.96
CA TYR A 104 2.61 7.55 -8.94
C TYR A 104 3.29 6.20 -8.97
N GLU A 105 4.57 6.15 -9.26
CA GLU A 105 5.28 4.88 -9.39
C GLU A 105 5.59 4.26 -8.01
N SER A 106 5.92 2.98 -8.00
CA SER A 106 6.21 2.26 -6.77
C SER A 106 7.25 1.17 -7.01
N ALA A 107 7.93 0.75 -5.95
CA ALA A 107 8.79 -0.43 -6.03
C ALA A 107 7.97 -1.65 -6.46
N ILE A 108 6.88 -1.94 -5.74
CA ILE A 108 5.90 -2.97 -6.13
C ILE A 108 4.52 -2.34 -6.28
N ARG A 109 3.91 -2.51 -7.45
CA ARG A 109 2.57 -2.01 -7.76
C ARG A 109 1.66 -3.13 -8.22
N LEU A 110 0.53 -3.30 -7.54
CA LEU A 110 -0.55 -4.20 -7.93
C LEU A 110 -1.77 -3.40 -8.39
N VAL A 111 -2.31 -3.74 -9.55
CA VAL A 111 -3.51 -3.09 -10.12
C VAL A 111 -4.50 -4.17 -10.55
N PHE A 112 -5.75 -4.10 -10.10
CA PHE A 112 -6.78 -5.12 -10.41
C PHE A 112 -6.31 -6.56 -10.16
N THR A 113 -5.56 -6.76 -9.07
CA THR A 113 -4.86 -8.01 -8.81
C THR A 113 -5.30 -8.63 -7.48
N ASN A 114 -5.50 -9.96 -7.46
CA ASN A 114 -5.96 -10.68 -6.27
C ASN A 114 -5.03 -11.86 -5.96
N ASN A 115 -5.16 -12.41 -4.75
CA ASN A 115 -4.50 -13.64 -4.31
C ASN A 115 -2.95 -13.58 -4.26
N GLY A 116 -2.40 -12.38 -4.19
CA GLY A 116 -0.97 -12.13 -4.02
C GLY A 116 -0.52 -12.14 -2.57
N LYS A 117 0.70 -12.62 -2.33
CA LYS A 117 1.41 -12.45 -1.06
C LYS A 117 2.73 -11.73 -1.28
N LEU A 118 2.92 -10.59 -0.64
CA LEU A 118 4.15 -9.80 -0.65
C LEU A 118 4.80 -9.99 0.72
N ILE A 119 5.86 -10.79 0.79
CA ILE A 119 6.43 -11.26 2.05
C ILE A 119 7.92 -10.89 2.15
N ASN A 120 8.33 -10.26 3.25
CA ASN A 120 9.76 -10.02 3.55
C ASN A 120 10.54 -9.27 2.45
N ASN A 121 9.88 -8.44 1.65
CA ASN A 121 10.55 -7.62 0.65
C ASN A 121 11.11 -6.34 1.27
N ASN A 122 12.22 -5.85 0.72
CA ASN A 122 12.74 -4.52 0.99
C ASN A 122 12.39 -3.58 -0.17
N CYS A 123 11.38 -2.75 0.03
CA CYS A 123 10.89 -1.73 -0.89
C CYS A 123 11.26 -0.31 -0.41
N SER A 124 12.53 -0.10 -0.05
CA SER A 124 13.03 1.17 0.50
C SER A 124 13.72 2.03 -0.56
N PHE A 125 13.87 3.33 -0.27
CA PHE A 125 14.62 4.29 -1.11
C PHE A 125 14.06 4.48 -2.53
N ASN A 126 12.73 4.51 -2.65
CA ASN A 126 12.06 4.75 -3.91
C ASN A 126 11.65 6.23 -4.06
N ASN A 127 11.65 6.74 -5.30
CA ASN A 127 11.17 8.11 -5.56
C ASN A 127 9.64 8.23 -5.50
N GLY A 128 8.93 7.11 -5.55
CA GLY A 128 7.48 7.02 -5.39
C GLY A 128 7.15 6.33 -4.07
N ASN A 129 6.17 5.42 -4.09
CA ASN A 129 5.83 4.61 -2.91
C ASN A 129 6.72 3.37 -2.80
N GLY A 130 6.82 2.80 -1.60
CA GLY A 130 7.41 1.47 -1.44
C GLY A 130 6.53 0.41 -2.10
N MET A 131 5.27 0.31 -1.67
CA MET A 131 4.28 -0.60 -2.25
C MET A 131 2.94 0.09 -2.47
N PHE A 132 2.26 -0.22 -3.58
CA PHE A 132 0.92 0.29 -3.84
C PHE A 132 -0.03 -0.76 -4.41
N LEU A 133 -1.19 -0.90 -3.77
CA LEU A 133 -2.28 -1.77 -4.21
C LEU A 133 -3.47 -0.92 -4.64
N LEU A 134 -3.89 -1.05 -5.89
CA LEU A 134 -5.05 -0.36 -6.45
C LEU A 134 -6.09 -1.38 -6.93
N ALA A 135 -7.31 -1.28 -6.40
CA ALA A 135 -8.43 -2.16 -6.75
C ALA A 135 -8.05 -3.66 -6.71
N SER A 136 -7.24 -4.03 -5.73
CA SER A 136 -6.57 -5.31 -5.58
C SER A 136 -6.97 -5.96 -4.26
N ASN A 137 -7.73 -7.05 -4.33
CA ASN A 137 -8.42 -7.62 -3.17
C ASN A 137 -7.80 -8.96 -2.75
N ASN A 138 -8.03 -9.37 -1.49
CA ASN A 138 -7.58 -10.68 -0.99
C ASN A 138 -6.05 -10.89 -1.12
N ASN A 139 -5.26 -9.85 -0.91
CA ASN A 139 -3.80 -9.93 -0.87
C ASN A 139 -3.28 -9.86 0.58
N THR A 140 -2.10 -10.43 0.79
CA THR A 140 -1.35 -10.33 2.05
C THR A 140 -0.06 -9.55 1.81
N VAL A 141 0.20 -8.52 2.61
CA VAL A 141 1.45 -7.76 2.63
C VAL A 141 2.02 -7.88 4.02
N SER A 142 3.05 -8.72 4.20
CA SER A 142 3.55 -9.07 5.52
C SER A 142 5.07 -9.09 5.67
N GLY A 143 5.59 -8.56 6.77
CA GLY A 143 7.02 -8.62 7.08
C GLY A 143 7.91 -7.77 6.17
N ASN A 144 7.34 -6.87 5.37
CA ASN A 144 8.12 -6.06 4.42
C ASN A 144 8.72 -4.83 5.09
N THR A 145 9.82 -4.33 4.53
CA THR A 145 10.43 -3.05 4.88
C THR A 145 10.22 -2.04 3.75
N ALA A 146 9.54 -0.93 4.01
CA ALA A 146 9.24 0.12 3.05
C ALA A 146 9.63 1.50 3.62
N ASN A 147 10.93 1.71 3.83
CA ASN A 147 11.48 2.89 4.50
C ASN A 147 12.02 3.93 3.51
N ASN A 148 12.09 5.18 3.94
CA ASN A 148 12.79 6.25 3.21
C ASN A 148 12.29 6.43 1.76
N ASN A 149 11.02 6.15 1.49
CA ASN A 149 10.41 6.39 0.20
C ASN A 149 9.92 7.85 0.16
N LYS A 150 10.03 8.52 -1.00
CA LYS A 150 9.55 9.91 -1.13
C LYS A 150 8.03 10.02 -1.04
N GLY A 151 7.30 8.95 -1.39
CA GLY A 151 5.86 8.81 -1.22
C GLY A 151 5.50 8.11 0.10
N HIS A 152 4.50 7.22 0.05
CA HIS A 152 4.10 6.38 1.17
C HIS A 152 4.99 5.15 1.31
N GLY A 153 5.07 4.58 2.51
CA GLY A 153 5.63 3.23 2.69
C GLY A 153 4.76 2.20 1.97
N ILE A 154 3.51 2.07 2.42
CA ILE A 154 2.50 1.18 1.83
C ILE A 154 1.21 1.96 1.58
N ALA A 155 0.68 1.89 0.37
CA ALA A 155 -0.53 2.58 -0.03
C ALA A 155 -1.59 1.60 -0.57
N LEU A 156 -2.87 1.87 -0.25
CA LEU A 156 -4.02 1.07 -0.67
C LEU A 156 -5.14 1.98 -1.18
N ALA A 157 -5.62 1.78 -2.40
CA ALA A 157 -6.80 2.51 -2.90
C ALA A 157 -7.87 1.55 -3.47
N ASN A 158 -9.12 1.74 -3.06
CA ASN A 158 -10.30 0.99 -3.52
C ASN A 158 -10.18 -0.54 -3.31
N ASN A 159 -9.63 -0.96 -2.17
CA ASN A 159 -9.32 -2.36 -1.90
C ASN A 159 -10.31 -3.00 -0.91
N LYS A 160 -10.40 -4.34 -0.92
CA LYS A 160 -11.18 -5.13 0.02
C LYS A 160 -10.42 -6.37 0.49
N ASN A 161 -10.65 -6.77 1.74
CA ASN A 161 -10.20 -8.07 2.28
C ASN A 161 -8.68 -8.27 2.22
N ASN A 162 -7.87 -7.22 2.44
CA ASN A 162 -6.41 -7.37 2.48
C ASN A 162 -5.91 -7.51 3.91
N THR A 163 -4.75 -8.15 4.07
CA THR A 163 -4.02 -8.22 5.34
C THR A 163 -2.68 -7.52 5.19
N ILE A 164 -2.45 -6.47 5.98
CA ILE A 164 -1.22 -5.69 6.05
C ILE A 164 -0.62 -5.88 7.44
N SER A 165 0.36 -6.77 7.60
CA SER A 165 0.83 -7.17 8.93
C SER A 165 2.35 -7.21 9.13
N GLY A 166 2.83 -6.77 10.29
CA GLY A 166 4.24 -6.90 10.66
C GLY A 166 5.20 -6.15 9.73
N ASN A 167 4.75 -5.11 9.01
CA ASN A 167 5.60 -4.34 8.12
C ASN A 167 6.28 -3.18 8.85
N VAL A 168 7.42 -2.74 8.33
CA VAL A 168 8.15 -1.56 8.80
C VAL A 168 8.10 -0.49 7.70
N GLY A 169 7.46 0.64 7.97
CA GLY A 169 7.27 1.75 7.03
C GLY A 169 7.62 3.09 7.66
N ASN A 170 8.92 3.32 7.87
CA ASN A 170 9.46 4.48 8.60
C ASN A 170 10.10 5.52 7.67
N ASN A 171 10.14 6.77 8.13
CA ASN A 171 10.85 7.87 7.47
C ASN A 171 10.39 8.13 6.02
N ASN A 172 9.12 7.87 5.72
CA ASN A 172 8.57 8.14 4.39
C ASN A 172 8.13 9.61 4.25
N GLY A 173 8.16 10.11 3.02
CA GLY A 173 7.80 11.49 2.67
C GLY A 173 6.29 11.78 2.76
N ALA A 174 5.47 10.74 2.84
CA ALA A 174 4.04 10.83 3.13
C ALA A 174 3.67 9.99 4.36
N CYS A 175 2.67 9.10 4.28
CA CYS A 175 2.29 8.22 5.37
C CYS A 175 3.13 6.94 5.41
N GLY A 176 3.25 6.32 6.58
CA GLY A 176 3.78 4.96 6.69
C GLY A 176 2.86 3.94 6.00
N ILE A 177 1.58 3.93 6.39
CA ILE A 177 0.50 3.19 5.72
C ILE A 177 -0.66 4.15 5.42
N GLY A 178 -1.02 4.29 4.14
CA GLY A 178 -2.21 5.05 3.72
C GLY A 178 -3.24 4.14 3.04
N PHE A 179 -4.50 4.25 3.41
CA PHE A 179 -5.58 3.50 2.75
C PHE A 179 -6.82 4.36 2.48
N TRP A 180 -7.29 4.32 1.23
CA TRP A 180 -8.41 5.12 0.74
C TRP A 180 -9.51 4.22 0.19
N ASN A 181 -10.76 4.50 0.57
CA ASN A 181 -11.95 3.76 0.16
C ASN A 181 -11.75 2.24 0.25
N SER A 182 -11.11 1.79 1.33
CA SER A 182 -10.71 0.40 1.49
C SER A 182 -11.38 -0.18 2.72
N SER A 183 -12.00 -1.35 2.55
CA SER A 183 -12.85 -1.96 3.59
C SER A 183 -12.40 -3.37 3.92
N HIS A 184 -12.80 -3.88 5.08
CA HIS A 184 -12.49 -5.25 5.50
C HIS A 184 -10.98 -5.56 5.48
N THR A 185 -10.14 -4.54 5.71
CA THR A 185 -8.67 -4.68 5.75
C THR A 185 -8.21 -4.86 7.19
N ILE A 186 -7.30 -5.81 7.40
CA ILE A 186 -6.62 -6.02 8.67
C ILE A 186 -5.25 -5.35 8.59
N ILE A 187 -5.00 -4.35 9.43
CA ILE A 187 -3.72 -3.64 9.55
C ILE A 187 -3.19 -3.93 10.95
N SER A 188 -2.22 -4.84 11.08
CA SER A 188 -1.80 -5.33 12.39
C SER A 188 -0.30 -5.44 12.62
N GLY A 189 0.17 -5.06 13.81
CA GLY A 189 1.58 -5.25 14.18
C GLY A 189 2.59 -4.47 13.32
N ASN A 190 2.17 -3.41 12.62
CA ASN A 190 3.07 -2.63 11.78
C ASN A 190 3.81 -1.56 12.59
N THR A 191 5.04 -1.23 12.18
CA THR A 191 5.83 -0.12 12.74
C THR A 191 5.97 0.98 11.71
N VAL A 192 5.36 2.14 11.95
CA VAL A 192 5.23 3.25 11.01
C VAL A 192 5.56 4.59 11.68
N ASN A 193 6.85 4.77 11.97
CA ASN A 193 7.37 5.88 12.74
C ASN A 193 8.06 6.94 11.86
N ASN A 194 8.13 8.17 12.37
CA ASN A 194 8.91 9.26 11.77
C ASN A 194 8.50 9.58 10.32
N ASN A 195 7.23 9.34 9.95
CA ASN A 195 6.75 9.69 8.63
C ASN A 195 6.38 11.18 8.57
N SER A 196 6.55 11.78 7.40
CA SER A 196 6.38 13.24 7.20
C SER A 196 4.91 13.69 7.21
N GLU A 197 3.98 12.75 7.24
CA GLU A 197 2.54 12.98 7.44
C GLU A 197 2.04 12.10 8.61
N TYR A 198 1.21 11.09 8.32
CA TYR A 198 0.61 10.20 9.31
C TYR A 198 1.38 8.88 9.46
N GLY A 199 1.25 8.22 10.62
CA GLY A 199 1.70 6.84 10.74
C GLY A 199 0.80 5.92 9.92
N ILE A 200 -0.48 5.86 10.30
CA ILE A 200 -1.56 5.17 9.58
C ILE A 200 -2.66 6.19 9.25
N GLN A 201 -3.06 6.27 7.98
CA GLN A 201 -4.17 7.11 7.54
C GLN A 201 -5.25 6.28 6.84
N SER A 202 -6.51 6.46 7.25
CA SER A 202 -7.68 6.13 6.46
C SER A 202 -8.42 7.37 6.00
N TRP A 203 -8.90 7.34 4.76
CA TRP A 203 -9.78 8.37 4.26
C TRP A 203 -10.85 7.80 3.34
N ALA A 204 -12.07 8.31 3.46
CA ALA A 204 -13.20 7.95 2.63
C ALA A 204 -14.03 9.18 2.24
N ASN A 205 -14.55 9.17 1.01
CA ASN A 205 -15.46 10.20 0.53
C ASN A 205 -16.92 9.73 0.61
N ASN A 206 -17.54 9.95 1.76
CA ASN A 206 -18.92 9.57 2.03
C ASN A 206 -19.92 10.21 1.07
N SER A 207 -19.63 11.38 0.48
CA SER A 207 -20.52 12.05 -0.48
C SER A 207 -20.72 11.29 -1.81
N ARG A 208 -19.88 10.29 -2.09
CA ARG A 208 -19.92 9.49 -3.33
C ARG A 208 -20.11 7.99 -3.06
N ASN A 209 -20.63 7.63 -1.89
CA ASN A 209 -20.74 6.24 -1.43
C ASN A 209 -19.39 5.49 -1.42
N PHE A 210 -18.31 6.21 -1.16
CA PHE A 210 -17.01 5.59 -0.91
C PHE A 210 -16.78 5.50 0.58
N TYR A 211 -16.46 4.29 1.04
CA TYR A 211 -16.38 3.95 2.45
C TYR A 211 -15.06 3.25 2.73
N SER A 212 -14.48 3.56 3.89
CA SER A 212 -13.32 2.86 4.44
C SER A 212 -13.75 2.14 5.73
N ASP A 213 -14.72 1.26 5.56
CA ASP A 213 -15.47 0.70 6.68
C ASP A 213 -15.03 -0.73 7.02
N ASN A 214 -15.35 -1.17 8.24
CA ASN A 214 -15.12 -2.57 8.69
C ASN A 214 -13.64 -2.98 8.68
N ASN A 215 -12.71 -2.05 8.92
CA ASN A 215 -11.28 -2.35 9.04
C ASN A 215 -10.89 -2.62 10.50
N THR A 216 -9.84 -3.42 10.69
CA THR A 216 -9.24 -3.68 12.00
C THR A 216 -7.81 -3.17 12.02
N LEU A 217 -7.53 -2.19 12.88
CA LEU A 217 -6.22 -1.63 13.13
C LEU A 217 -5.78 -2.07 14.52
N SER A 218 -4.87 -3.05 14.62
CA SER A 218 -4.48 -3.62 15.90
C SER A 218 -2.98 -3.78 16.15
N GLY A 219 -2.51 -3.44 17.34
CA GLY A 219 -1.12 -3.68 17.73
C GLY A 219 -0.07 -2.91 16.91
N ASN A 220 -0.45 -1.81 16.23
CA ASN A 220 0.48 -1.03 15.43
C ASN A 220 1.24 0.00 16.30
N THR A 221 2.47 0.31 15.90
CA THR A 221 3.30 1.36 16.48
C THR A 221 3.43 2.52 15.47
N ALA A 222 2.88 3.68 15.81
CA ALA A 222 2.79 4.86 14.96
C ALA A 222 3.25 6.11 15.71
N ASN A 223 4.56 6.19 15.97
CA ASN A 223 5.17 7.20 16.82
C ASN A 223 5.95 8.25 16.02
N TYR A 224 6.11 9.44 16.60
CA TYR A 224 6.96 10.50 16.04
C TYR A 224 6.58 10.90 14.60
N ASN A 225 5.34 10.67 14.19
CA ASN A 225 4.87 11.12 12.89
C ASN A 225 4.57 12.61 12.94
N LYS A 226 4.84 13.29 11.82
CA LYS A 226 4.79 14.75 11.77
C LYS A 226 3.37 15.29 11.98
N TRP A 227 2.33 14.50 11.73
CA TRP A 227 0.94 14.85 12.03
C TRP A 227 0.38 13.92 13.10
N THR A 228 -0.59 13.07 12.75
CA THR A 228 -1.26 12.14 13.68
C THR A 228 -0.69 10.73 13.55
N GLY A 229 -0.62 10.00 14.66
CA GLY A 229 -0.21 8.58 14.65
C GLY A 229 -1.17 7.71 13.84
N ILE A 230 -2.43 7.63 14.23
CA ILE A 230 -3.51 6.93 13.51
C ILE A 230 -4.66 7.90 13.25
N PHE A 231 -4.93 8.20 11.97
CA PHE A 231 -6.00 9.09 11.56
C PHE A 231 -7.03 8.37 10.71
N LEU A 232 -8.31 8.41 11.08
CA LEU A 232 -9.42 7.91 10.27
C LEU A 232 -10.40 9.04 9.95
N GLU A 233 -10.64 9.29 8.66
CA GLU A 233 -11.64 10.26 8.19
C GLU A 233 -12.72 9.59 7.36
N GLY A 234 -13.99 9.88 7.65
CA GLY A 234 -15.13 9.31 6.91
C GLY A 234 -15.27 7.79 7.03
N SER A 235 -14.69 7.16 8.05
CA SER A 235 -14.48 5.71 8.11
C SER A 235 -15.29 5.09 9.25
N ASN A 236 -16.25 4.22 8.93
CA ASN A 236 -17.22 3.71 9.90
C ASN A 236 -16.97 2.25 10.29
N ILE A 237 -17.45 1.85 11.46
CA ILE A 237 -17.47 0.44 11.90
C ILE A 237 -16.05 -0.16 11.92
N ASN A 238 -15.03 0.64 12.24
CA ASN A 238 -13.66 0.17 12.37
C ASN A 238 -13.36 -0.19 13.82
N THR A 239 -12.43 -1.14 14.00
CA THR A 239 -11.85 -1.48 15.31
C THR A 239 -10.42 -0.96 15.36
N VAL A 240 -10.12 -0.11 16.33
CA VAL A 240 -8.78 0.43 16.60
C VAL A 240 -8.36 -0.02 18.00
N SER A 241 -7.50 -1.03 18.11
CA SER A 241 -7.17 -1.63 19.41
C SER A 241 -5.71 -1.98 19.65
N GLY A 242 -5.22 -1.81 20.88
CA GLY A 242 -3.85 -2.22 21.23
C GLY A 242 -2.74 -1.45 20.52
N ASN A 243 -3.03 -0.30 19.91
CA ASN A 243 -2.03 0.48 19.17
C ASN A 243 -1.24 1.41 20.10
N THR A 244 -0.01 1.71 19.72
CA THR A 244 0.84 2.72 20.37
C THR A 244 1.05 3.88 19.39
N ALA A 245 0.57 5.06 19.73
CA ALA A 245 0.66 6.28 18.92
C ALA A 245 1.10 7.47 19.79
N VAL A 246 2.41 7.53 20.06
CA VAL A 246 2.99 8.50 21.01
C VAL A 246 3.96 9.45 20.33
N ASN A 247 4.14 10.63 20.92
CA ASN A 247 5.08 11.65 20.44
C ASN A 247 4.83 12.12 19.00
N ASN A 248 3.58 12.07 18.53
CA ASN A 248 3.19 12.65 17.25
C ASN A 248 2.91 14.15 17.43
N THR A 249 3.16 14.94 16.38
CA THR A 249 3.05 16.40 16.50
C THR A 249 1.61 16.87 16.74
N ASP A 250 0.61 16.17 16.19
CA ASP A 250 -0.80 16.54 16.35
C ASP A 250 -1.47 15.60 17.38
N TYR A 251 -2.20 14.60 16.90
CA TYR A 251 -2.94 13.63 17.72
C TYR A 251 -2.23 12.27 17.77
N GLY A 252 -2.50 11.48 18.81
CA GLY A 252 -2.17 10.07 18.81
C GLY A 252 -3.10 9.28 17.89
N ILE A 253 -4.38 9.22 18.24
CA ILE A 253 -5.44 8.57 17.49
C ILE A 253 -6.60 9.54 17.29
N TYR A 254 -6.89 9.89 16.04
CA TYR A 254 -7.96 10.84 15.71
C TYR A 254 -8.95 10.27 14.69
N LEU A 255 -10.23 10.38 15.00
CA LEU A 255 -11.34 9.96 14.15
C LEU A 255 -12.20 11.18 13.81
N LYS A 256 -12.31 11.49 12.52
CA LYS A 256 -13.11 12.61 12.00
C LYS A 256 -14.22 12.12 11.10
N ASP A 257 -15.44 12.63 11.29
CA ASP A 257 -16.63 12.27 10.48
C ASP A 257 -16.83 10.75 10.35
N SER A 258 -16.54 10.02 11.43
CA SER A 258 -16.39 8.56 11.46
C SER A 258 -17.26 7.96 12.57
N TYR A 259 -18.17 7.05 12.22
CA TYR A 259 -19.24 6.59 13.11
C TYR A 259 -19.11 5.10 13.47
N ASN A 260 -19.66 4.72 14.63
CA ASN A 260 -19.74 3.32 15.10
C ASN A 260 -18.39 2.61 15.21
N ASN A 261 -17.31 3.36 15.52
CA ASN A 261 -15.99 2.79 15.68
C ASN A 261 -15.75 2.29 17.11
N THR A 262 -15.02 1.19 17.25
CA THR A 262 -14.59 0.64 18.55
C THR A 262 -13.12 1.01 18.78
N ILE A 263 -12.85 1.77 19.83
CA ILE A 263 -11.49 2.19 20.22
C ILE A 263 -11.18 1.60 21.60
N SER A 264 -10.18 0.73 21.72
CA SER A 264 -9.91 0.05 23.00
C SER A 264 -8.44 -0.32 23.22
N GLY A 265 -7.94 -0.14 24.44
CA GLY A 265 -6.59 -0.60 24.83
C GLY A 265 -5.44 0.06 24.06
N ASN A 266 -5.61 1.29 23.56
CA ASN A 266 -4.55 2.03 22.87
C ASN A 266 -3.74 2.89 23.84
N ILE A 267 -2.47 3.14 23.51
CA ILE A 267 -1.56 4.03 24.22
C ILE A 267 -1.28 5.24 23.31
N ALA A 268 -1.72 6.42 23.72
CA ALA A 268 -1.64 7.63 22.92
C ALA A 268 -1.24 8.88 23.74
N ASN A 269 -0.22 8.75 24.58
CA ASN A 269 0.30 9.86 25.39
C ASN A 269 1.41 10.65 24.67
N ASN A 270 1.71 11.84 25.20
CA ASN A 270 2.79 12.73 24.76
C ASN A 270 2.67 13.20 23.30
N ASN A 271 1.45 13.30 22.76
CA ASN A 271 1.19 13.97 21.49
C ASN A 271 0.94 15.46 21.76
N SER A 272 1.30 16.38 20.84
CA SER A 272 1.29 17.81 21.19
C SER A 272 -0.10 18.40 21.34
N ASP A 273 -1.13 17.84 20.68
CA ASP A 273 -2.51 18.24 20.88
C ASP A 273 -3.21 17.30 21.88
N SER A 274 -3.67 16.12 21.43
CA SER A 274 -4.40 15.16 22.27
C SER A 274 -4.04 13.70 21.94
N GLY A 275 -4.40 12.79 22.83
CA GLY A 275 -4.24 11.35 22.63
C GLY A 275 -5.24 10.75 21.66
#